data_AF-A0A833D1B3-F1
#
_entry.id   AF-A0A833D1B3-F1
#
_cell.length_a   1.000
_cell.length_b   1.000
_cell.length_c   1.000
_cell.angle_alpha   90.00
_cell.angle_beta   90.00
_cell.angle_gamma   90.00
#
_symmetry.space_group_name_H-M   'P 1'
#
loop_
_entity.id
_entity.type
_entity.pdbx_description
1 polymer ?
#
loop_
_entity_poly.entity_id
_entity_poly.type
_entity_poly.pdbx_seq_one_letter_code
_entity_poly.pdbx_strand_id
1 'polypeptide(L)'
;MKNEVKKESHDLNVVPKKEQALESKALRLINEKKGSEGIKKAKIVSTDLPQSVGTVLKTERLKHEKSLEEIARSLRISKRYLEIIEEGTKEDFPERVYALGFVRSYAVYLGLNAEDITKRFKAEVLGDHQQEPLVFLLPEAEVSSPRGMILVISAIVALLCIAGWYFYRHSNDIIVAKEIPAELQ
;
A
#
# COMPACT_ATOMS: atom_id res chain seq x y z
N MET A 1 -28.90 -5.87 94.18
CA MET A 1 -29.63 -5.12 93.14
C MET A 1 -28.72 -4.02 92.60
N LYS A 2 -28.16 -4.20 91.40
CA LYS A 2 -27.35 -3.20 90.70
C LYS A 2 -27.51 -3.38 89.18
N ASN A 3 -27.71 -2.24 88.52
CA ASN A 3 -27.31 -1.87 87.16
C ASN A 3 -28.32 -2.03 86.02
N GLU A 4 -28.97 -0.91 85.74
CA GLU A 4 -29.40 -0.46 84.42
C GLU A 4 -28.18 -0.25 83.51
N VAL A 5 -28.19 -0.83 82.31
CA VAL A 5 -27.41 -0.35 81.17
C VAL A 5 -28.30 -0.36 79.93
N LYS A 6 -28.96 0.79 79.73
CA LYS A 6 -29.05 1.56 78.50
C LYS A 6 -29.13 0.76 77.18
N LYS A 7 -30.35 0.66 76.63
CA LYS A 7 -30.62 0.41 75.21
C LYS A 7 -30.17 1.62 74.40
N GLU A 8 -29.15 1.45 73.57
CA GLU A 8 -28.75 2.41 72.55
C GLU A 8 -28.61 1.63 71.23
N SER A 9 -29.63 1.68 70.37
CA SER A 9 -29.58 1.14 69.00
C SER A 9 -30.87 1.45 68.23
N HIS A 10 -31.24 2.73 68.10
CA HIS A 10 -32.22 3.07 67.06
C HIS A 10 -32.25 4.54 66.63
N ASP A 11 -31.09 5.08 66.28
CA ASP A 11 -31.03 6.26 65.39
C ASP A 11 -30.44 5.82 64.05
N LEU A 12 -31.27 5.15 63.24
CA LEU A 12 -31.03 5.01 61.81
C LEU A 12 -31.76 6.15 61.12
N ASN A 13 -30.99 7.19 60.83
CA ASN A 13 -31.28 8.36 60.01
C ASN A 13 -32.13 8.00 58.77
N VAL A 14 -33.45 8.18 58.88
CA VAL A 14 -34.40 7.97 57.76
C VAL A 14 -34.43 9.25 56.93
N VAL A 15 -33.56 9.32 55.93
CA VAL A 15 -33.51 10.42 54.96
C VAL A 15 -34.89 10.61 54.29
N PRO A 16 -35.44 11.82 54.24
CA PRO A 16 -36.81 12.07 53.77
C PRO A 16 -37.02 11.66 52.31
N LYS A 17 -38.14 10.97 52.06
CA LYS A 17 -38.54 10.34 50.78
C LYS A 17 -38.47 11.24 49.53
N LYS A 18 -38.50 12.57 49.70
CA LYS A 18 -38.36 13.55 48.60
C LYS A 18 -36.91 13.70 48.12
N GLU A 19 -35.93 13.57 49.01
CA GLU A 19 -34.50 13.62 48.66
C GLU A 19 -34.07 12.34 47.93
N GLN A 20 -34.59 11.18 48.34
CA GLN A 20 -34.34 9.90 47.65
C GLN A 20 -34.84 9.89 46.19
N ALA A 21 -35.96 10.56 45.92
CA ALA A 21 -36.49 10.73 44.56
C ALA A 21 -35.66 11.70 43.71
N LEU A 22 -35.04 12.70 44.33
CA LEU A 22 -34.17 13.66 43.66
C LEU A 22 -32.80 13.03 43.31
N GLU A 23 -32.22 12.29 44.26
CA GLU A 23 -30.95 11.57 44.08
C GLU A 23 -31.06 10.49 43.00
N SER A 24 -32.13 9.70 43.00
CA SER A 24 -32.35 8.68 41.96
C SER A 24 -32.52 9.28 40.56
N LYS A 25 -33.13 10.46 40.45
CA LYS A 25 -33.24 11.19 39.18
C LYS A 25 -31.90 11.78 38.73
N ALA A 26 -31.11 12.35 39.64
CA ALA A 26 -29.78 12.86 39.35
C ALA A 26 -28.83 11.74 38.89
N LEU A 27 -28.86 10.59 39.56
CA LEU A 27 -28.08 9.40 39.20
C LEU A 27 -28.44 8.87 37.80
N ARG A 28 -29.73 8.90 37.43
CA ARG A 28 -30.18 8.51 36.08
C ARG A 28 -29.64 9.45 35.01
N LEU A 29 -29.69 10.76 35.22
CA LEU A 29 -29.18 11.75 34.26
C LEU A 29 -27.66 11.65 34.07
N ILE A 30 -26.91 11.36 35.14
CA ILE A 30 -25.47 11.12 35.07
C ILE A 30 -25.17 9.84 34.28
N ASN A 31 -25.92 8.76 34.49
CA ASN A 31 -25.71 7.49 33.79
C ASN A 31 -26.14 7.56 32.30
N GLU A 32 -27.23 8.26 32.00
CA GLU A 32 -27.70 8.52 30.63
C GLU A 32 -26.71 9.38 29.84
N LYS A 33 -26.17 10.44 30.46
CA LYS A 33 -25.10 11.25 29.85
C LYS A 33 -23.85 10.41 29.59
N LYS A 34 -23.38 9.61 30.56
CA LYS A 34 -22.21 8.72 30.40
C LYS A 34 -22.43 7.67 29.29
N GLY A 35 -23.63 7.09 29.21
CA GLY A 35 -24.00 6.18 28.13
C GLY A 35 -24.01 6.86 26.77
N SER A 36 -24.54 8.07 26.67
CA SER A 36 -24.58 8.85 25.43
C SER A 36 -23.19 9.32 24.97
N GLU A 37 -22.31 9.70 25.91
CA GLU A 37 -20.92 10.08 25.66
C GLU A 37 -20.08 8.87 25.21
N GLY A 38 -20.30 7.70 25.83
CA GLY A 38 -19.65 6.45 25.45
C GLY A 38 -20.06 5.97 24.05
N ILE A 39 -21.35 6.06 23.72
CA ILE A 39 -21.86 5.72 22.38
C ILE A 39 -21.37 6.72 21.32
N LYS A 40 -21.32 8.02 21.65
CA LYS A 40 -20.74 9.04 20.76
C LYS A 40 -19.24 8.82 20.55
N LYS A 41 -18.45 8.61 21.62
CA LYS A 41 -17.02 8.29 21.49
C LYS A 41 -16.78 7.03 20.64
N ALA A 42 -17.53 5.95 20.87
CA ALA A 42 -17.40 4.74 20.07
C ALA A 42 -17.70 4.97 18.58
N LYS A 43 -18.68 5.82 18.26
CA LYS A 43 -19.03 6.16 16.88
C LYS A 43 -18.06 7.12 16.20
N ILE A 44 -17.47 8.08 16.94
CA ILE A 44 -16.51 9.06 16.40
C ILE A 44 -15.13 8.42 16.17
N VAL A 45 -14.74 7.41 16.95
CA VAL A 45 -13.43 6.73 16.84
C VAL A 45 -13.33 5.81 15.60
N SER A 46 -14.46 5.44 14.97
CA SER A 46 -14.47 4.43 13.91
C SER A 46 -14.29 4.98 12.48
N THR A 47 -14.40 6.30 12.29
CA THR A 47 -14.46 6.93 10.94
C THR A 47 -13.24 7.74 10.53
N ASP A 48 -12.33 8.07 11.45
CA ASP A 48 -11.26 9.06 11.19
C ASP A 48 -9.83 8.49 11.29
N LEU A 49 -9.66 7.16 11.41
CA LEU A 49 -8.36 6.56 11.15
C LEU A 49 -8.18 6.35 9.64
N PRO A 50 -7.01 6.70 9.07
CA PRO A 50 -6.72 6.38 7.68
C PRO A 50 -6.94 4.88 7.46
N GLN A 51 -7.93 4.52 6.63
CA GLN A 51 -8.27 3.12 6.38
C GLN A 51 -7.05 2.38 5.84
N SER A 52 -6.71 1.25 6.47
CA SER A 52 -5.61 0.40 6.00
C SER A 52 -5.92 -0.15 4.61
N VAL A 53 -4.87 -0.45 3.83
CA VAL A 53 -5.02 -1.09 2.52
C VAL A 53 -5.79 -2.40 2.62
N GLY A 54 -5.53 -3.21 3.65
CA GLY A 54 -6.27 -4.45 3.89
C GLY A 54 -7.78 -4.23 4.02
N THR A 55 -8.18 -3.19 4.76
CA THR A 55 -9.58 -2.80 4.91
C THR A 55 -10.20 -2.35 3.59
N VAL A 56 -9.46 -1.60 2.78
CA VAL A 56 -9.92 -1.16 1.45
C VAL A 56 -10.16 -2.36 0.53
N LEU A 57 -9.21 -3.28 0.46
CA LEU A 57 -9.31 -4.49 -0.37
C LEU A 57 -10.48 -5.38 0.08
N LYS A 58 -10.64 -5.58 1.39
CA LYS A 58 -11.77 -6.33 1.96
C LYS A 58 -13.10 -5.69 1.63
N THR A 59 -13.20 -4.38 1.82
CA THR A 59 -14.44 -3.63 1.53
C THR A 59 -14.80 -3.76 0.07
N GLU A 60 -13.83 -3.62 -0.84
CA GLU A 60 -14.07 -3.74 -2.26
C GLU A 60 -14.48 -5.17 -2.63
N ARG A 61 -13.79 -6.21 -2.13
CA ARG A 61 -14.20 -7.61 -2.33
C ARG A 61 -15.65 -7.85 -1.93
N LEU A 62 -16.06 -7.33 -0.77
CA LEU A 62 -17.43 -7.49 -0.28
C LEU A 62 -18.46 -6.79 -1.16
N LYS A 63 -18.12 -5.64 -1.78
CA LYS A 63 -19.00 -4.98 -2.78
C LYS A 63 -19.20 -5.82 -4.04
N HIS A 64 -18.18 -6.58 -4.44
CA HIS A 64 -18.26 -7.51 -5.58
C HIS A 64 -18.88 -8.86 -5.21
N GLU A 65 -19.30 -9.05 -3.94
CA GLU A 65 -19.88 -10.29 -3.41
C GLU A 65 -18.99 -11.53 -3.63
N LYS A 66 -17.67 -11.34 -3.71
CA LYS A 66 -16.70 -12.41 -3.96
C LYS A 66 -16.22 -13.06 -2.66
N SER A 67 -16.12 -14.38 -2.67
CA SER A 67 -15.45 -15.11 -1.58
C SER A 67 -13.94 -15.10 -1.76
N LEU A 68 -13.21 -15.25 -0.66
CA LEU A 68 -11.75 -15.37 -0.70
C LEU A 68 -11.32 -16.64 -1.45
N GLU A 69 -12.09 -17.72 -1.39
CA GLU A 69 -11.84 -18.96 -2.13
C GLU A 69 -11.93 -18.78 -3.65
N GLU A 70 -12.85 -17.94 -4.12
CA GLU A 70 -12.98 -17.63 -5.55
C GLU A 70 -11.79 -16.82 -6.06
N ILE A 71 -11.41 -15.78 -5.32
CA ILE A 71 -10.28 -14.92 -5.66
C ILE A 71 -8.97 -15.70 -5.57
N ALA A 72 -8.79 -16.51 -4.52
CA ALA A 72 -7.63 -17.38 -4.34
C ALA A 72 -7.40 -18.29 -5.55
N ARG A 73 -8.46 -18.94 -6.04
CA ARG A 73 -8.41 -19.79 -7.24
C ARG A 73 -8.08 -18.97 -8.50
N SER A 74 -8.70 -17.80 -8.66
CA SER A 74 -8.51 -16.94 -9.83
C SER A 74 -7.09 -16.41 -9.92
N LEU A 75 -6.53 -15.96 -8.80
CA LEU A 75 -5.20 -15.37 -8.72
C LEU A 75 -4.07 -16.40 -8.52
N ARG A 76 -4.42 -17.67 -8.25
CA ARG A 76 -3.48 -18.71 -7.83
C ARG A 76 -2.66 -18.31 -6.60
N ILE A 77 -3.31 -17.61 -5.67
CA ILE A 77 -2.75 -17.19 -4.38
C ILE A 77 -3.46 -17.98 -3.29
N SER A 78 -2.74 -18.49 -2.29
CA SER A 78 -3.36 -19.19 -1.16
C SER A 78 -4.34 -18.27 -0.43
N LYS A 79 -5.53 -18.80 -0.09
CA LYS A 79 -6.55 -18.08 0.67
C LYS A 79 -5.97 -17.44 1.95
N ARG A 80 -5.11 -18.17 2.65
CA ARG A 80 -4.45 -17.70 3.88
C ARG A 80 -3.69 -16.39 3.67
N TYR A 81 -3.06 -16.20 2.52
CA TYR A 81 -2.34 -14.94 2.25
C TYR A 81 -3.29 -13.78 1.97
N LEU A 82 -4.43 -14.04 1.32
CA LEU A 82 -5.45 -13.01 1.13
C LEU A 82 -6.10 -12.59 2.46
N GLU A 83 -6.29 -13.55 3.38
CA GLU A 83 -6.76 -13.27 4.75
C GLU A 83 -5.77 -12.35 5.49
N ILE A 84 -4.48 -12.70 5.50
CA ILE A 84 -3.41 -11.89 6.10
C ILE A 84 -3.37 -10.47 5.48
N ILE A 85 -3.53 -10.35 4.15
CA ILE A 85 -3.60 -9.05 3.46
C ILE A 85 -4.78 -8.22 3.97
N GLU A 86 -5.97 -8.81 4.09
CA GLU A 86 -7.19 -8.11 4.54
C GLU A 86 -7.15 -7.74 6.02
N GLU A 87 -6.50 -8.56 6.85
CA GLU A 87 -6.32 -8.33 8.28
C GLU A 87 -5.20 -7.33 8.59
N GLY A 88 -4.25 -7.15 7.67
CA GLY A 88 -3.12 -6.24 7.84
C GLY A 88 -2.09 -6.71 8.86
N THR A 89 -2.05 -8.01 9.17
CA THR A 89 -1.10 -8.60 10.12
C THR A 89 0.28 -8.70 9.47
N LYS A 90 1.27 -8.02 10.04
CA LYS A 90 2.64 -7.95 9.50
C LYS A 90 3.47 -9.22 9.76
N GLU A 91 3.04 -10.03 10.72
CA GLU A 91 3.85 -11.06 11.37
C GLU A 91 3.84 -12.41 10.62
N ASP A 92 2.88 -12.64 9.72
CA ASP A 92 2.66 -13.93 9.05
C ASP A 92 2.98 -13.96 7.54
N PHE A 93 3.58 -12.89 6.99
CA PHE A 93 3.95 -12.88 5.57
C PHE A 93 5.24 -13.68 5.30
N PRO A 94 5.20 -14.71 4.43
CA PRO A 94 6.42 -15.27 3.84
C PRO A 94 7.00 -14.21 2.91
N GLU A 95 8.19 -13.75 3.25
CA GLU A 95 9.00 -12.75 2.52
C GLU A 95 8.18 -11.55 2.01
N ARG A 96 8.33 -10.40 2.69
CA ARG A 96 7.66 -9.11 2.37
C ARG A 96 7.66 -8.73 0.87
N VAL A 97 8.59 -9.26 0.09
CA VAL A 97 8.67 -9.11 -1.38
C VAL A 97 7.40 -9.64 -2.07
N TYR A 98 6.90 -10.81 -1.70
CA TYR A 98 5.73 -11.43 -2.36
C TYR A 98 4.42 -10.75 -1.98
N ALA A 99 4.33 -10.21 -0.76
CA ALA A 99 3.17 -9.47 -0.28
C ALA A 99 2.74 -8.35 -1.24
N LEU A 100 3.73 -7.59 -1.75
CA LEU A 100 3.48 -6.50 -2.68
C LEU A 100 2.89 -6.98 -4.02
N GLY A 101 3.40 -8.10 -4.54
CA GLY A 101 2.89 -8.72 -5.77
C GLY A 101 1.46 -9.27 -5.61
N PHE A 102 1.16 -9.87 -4.46
CA PHE A 102 -0.18 -10.35 -4.14
C PHE A 102 -1.18 -9.19 -4.00
N VAL A 103 -0.80 -8.13 -3.27
CA VAL A 103 -1.61 -6.91 -3.13
C VAL A 103 -1.87 -6.26 -4.49
N ARG A 104 -0.85 -6.17 -5.37
CA ARG A 104 -1.01 -5.65 -6.73
C ARG A 104 -2.03 -6.47 -7.53
N SER A 105 -1.84 -7.78 -7.56
CA SER A 105 -2.70 -8.70 -8.32
C SER A 105 -4.15 -8.66 -7.83
N TYR A 106 -4.32 -8.55 -6.51
CA TYR A 106 -5.64 -8.45 -5.89
C TYR A 106 -6.32 -7.11 -6.20
N ALA A 107 -5.59 -6.00 -6.15
CA ALA A 107 -6.11 -4.69 -6.54
C ALA A 107 -6.56 -4.66 -8.01
N VAL A 108 -5.76 -5.23 -8.92
CA VAL A 108 -6.13 -5.37 -10.34
C VAL A 108 -7.39 -6.21 -10.51
N TYR A 109 -7.49 -7.33 -9.81
CA TYR A 109 -8.67 -8.21 -9.88
C TYR A 109 -9.95 -7.50 -9.43
N LEU A 110 -9.87 -6.64 -8.42
CA LEU A 110 -10.99 -5.86 -7.91
C LEU A 110 -11.26 -4.57 -8.70
N GLY A 111 -10.47 -4.26 -9.74
CA GLY A 111 -10.62 -3.04 -10.54
C GLY A 111 -10.17 -1.76 -9.83
N LEU A 112 -9.31 -1.87 -8.81
CA LEU A 112 -8.73 -0.74 -8.08
C LEU A 112 -7.45 -0.23 -8.77
N ASN A 113 -7.06 1.01 -8.46
CA ASN A 113 -5.75 1.51 -8.87
C ASN A 113 -4.64 0.77 -8.11
N ALA A 114 -4.02 -0.21 -8.78
CA ALA A 114 -3.00 -1.05 -8.19
C ALA A 114 -1.74 -0.28 -7.78
N GLU A 115 -1.40 0.82 -8.47
CA GLU A 115 -0.24 1.66 -8.12
C GLU A 115 -0.47 2.38 -6.79
N ASP A 116 -1.63 3.01 -6.63
CA ASP A 116 -1.99 3.70 -5.38
C ASP A 116 -2.07 2.73 -4.21
N ILE A 117 -2.71 1.58 -4.42
CA ILE A 117 -2.87 0.54 -3.39
C ILE A 117 -1.52 -0.02 -2.96
N THR A 118 -0.64 -0.37 -3.90
CA THR A 118 0.69 -0.91 -3.58
C THR A 118 1.60 0.11 -2.94
N LYS A 119 1.53 1.39 -3.35
CA LYS A 119 2.26 2.50 -2.71
C LYS A 119 1.84 2.68 -1.26
N ARG A 120 0.54 2.71 -0.98
CA ARG A 120 -0.01 2.78 0.38
C ARG A 120 0.38 1.56 1.21
N PHE A 121 0.29 0.37 0.64
CA PHE A 121 0.66 -0.88 1.32
C PHE A 121 2.15 -0.90 1.69
N LYS A 122 3.01 -0.45 0.77
CA LYS A 122 4.45 -0.27 1.01
C LYS A 122 4.69 0.67 2.19
N ALA A 123 3.99 1.81 2.23
CA ALA A 123 4.09 2.77 3.33
C ALA A 123 3.59 2.18 4.67
N GLU A 124 2.48 1.45 4.67
CA GLU A 124 1.90 0.81 5.85
C GLU A 124 2.81 -0.28 6.42
N VAL A 125 3.44 -1.11 5.57
CA VAL A 125 4.24 -2.26 5.99
C VAL A 125 5.67 -1.87 6.35
N LEU A 126 6.34 -1.05 5.52
CA LEU A 126 7.77 -0.72 5.67
C LEU A 126 8.04 0.52 6.52
N GLY A 127 7.03 1.35 6.80
CA GLY A 127 7.05 2.48 7.73
C GLY A 127 8.39 3.22 7.86
N ASP A 128 8.61 4.26 7.03
CA ASP A 128 9.72 5.26 7.04
C ASP A 128 11.18 4.78 7.21
N HIS A 129 11.43 3.50 7.46
CA HIS A 129 12.75 2.92 7.52
C HIS A 129 13.23 2.67 6.09
N GLN A 130 13.95 3.68 5.59
CA GLN A 130 15.15 3.59 4.78
C GLN A 130 15.27 2.27 4.02
N GLN A 131 14.86 2.32 2.75
CA GLN A 131 15.37 1.55 1.61
C GLN A 131 16.30 0.36 1.95
N GLU A 132 15.74 -0.73 2.49
CA GLU A 132 16.20 -2.06 2.08
C GLU A 132 15.55 -2.27 0.71
N PRO A 133 16.33 -2.28 -0.39
CA PRO A 133 15.76 -2.59 -1.68
C PRO A 133 15.31 -4.04 -1.57
N LEU A 134 14.01 -4.24 -1.34
CA LEU A 134 13.34 -5.47 -1.69
C LEU A 134 13.70 -5.66 -3.16
N VAL A 135 14.69 -6.51 -3.41
CA VAL A 135 15.08 -7.01 -4.73
C VAL A 135 13.87 -7.83 -5.19
N PHE A 136 12.84 -7.09 -5.56
CA PHE A 136 11.76 -7.60 -6.35
C PHE A 136 12.47 -8.08 -7.61
N LEU A 137 12.35 -9.37 -7.90
CA LEU A 137 12.57 -9.95 -9.20
C LEU A 137 11.53 -9.34 -10.16
N LEU A 138 11.57 -8.01 -10.31
CA LEU A 138 10.94 -7.30 -11.40
C LEU A 138 11.65 -7.99 -12.56
N PRO A 139 10.94 -8.61 -13.50
CA PRO A 139 11.29 -8.31 -14.87
C PRO A 139 11.27 -6.78 -14.96
N GLU A 140 12.42 -6.17 -14.64
CA GLU A 140 12.74 -4.78 -14.87
C GLU A 140 12.96 -4.70 -16.36
N ALA A 141 11.85 -4.79 -17.06
CA ALA A 141 11.77 -4.64 -18.48
C ALA A 141 10.37 -4.13 -18.81
N GLU A 142 9.95 -3.07 -18.12
CA GLU A 142 9.66 -1.87 -18.91
C GLU A 142 10.96 -1.44 -19.59
N VAL A 143 11.44 -2.26 -20.55
CA VAL A 143 12.27 -1.78 -21.62
C VAL A 143 11.29 -0.95 -22.43
N SER A 144 11.11 0.31 -22.00
CA SER A 144 10.78 1.36 -22.93
C SER A 144 11.83 1.23 -24.03
N SER A 145 11.47 0.50 -25.08
CA SER A 145 12.40 0.08 -26.10
C SER A 145 12.98 1.38 -26.65
N PRO A 146 14.29 1.64 -26.50
CA PRO A 146 14.86 2.92 -26.87
C PRO A 146 15.01 2.89 -28.39
N ARG A 147 13.87 3.00 -29.11
CA ARG A 147 13.82 3.15 -30.57
C ARG A 147 14.74 4.30 -31.00
N GLY A 148 14.86 5.33 -30.16
CA GLY A 148 15.81 6.43 -30.35
C GLY A 148 17.28 6.01 -30.35
N MET A 149 17.70 5.08 -29.49
CA MET A 149 19.11 4.68 -29.41
C MET A 149 19.53 3.83 -30.62
N ILE A 150 18.63 2.98 -31.13
CA ILE A 150 18.88 2.22 -32.36
C ILE A 150 19.01 3.17 -33.57
N LEU A 151 18.19 4.23 -33.63
CA LEU A 151 18.31 5.25 -34.68
C LEU A 151 19.62 6.04 -34.58
N VAL A 152 20.05 6.40 -33.37
CA VAL A 152 21.33 7.11 -33.14
C VAL A 152 22.51 6.23 -33.52
N ILE A 153 22.53 4.97 -33.09
CA ILE A 153 23.59 4.02 -33.44
C ILE A 153 23.61 3.79 -34.96
N SER A 154 22.45 3.62 -35.59
CA SER A 154 22.35 3.49 -37.06
C SER A 154 22.88 4.72 -37.79
N ALA A 155 22.59 5.93 -37.30
CA ALA A 155 23.07 7.17 -37.90
C ALA A 155 24.60 7.32 -37.78
N ILE A 156 25.16 6.93 -36.63
CA ILE A 156 26.62 6.95 -36.41
C ILE A 156 27.32 5.97 -37.35
N VAL A 157 26.80 4.73 -37.46
CA VAL A 157 27.37 3.72 -38.37
C VAL A 157 27.31 4.18 -39.82
N ALA A 158 26.18 4.75 -40.27
CA ALA A 158 26.05 5.28 -41.62
C ALA A 158 27.05 6.41 -41.91
N LEU A 159 27.24 7.34 -40.95
CA LEU A 159 28.23 8.42 -41.06
C LEU A 159 29.66 7.87 -41.18
N LEU A 160 30.03 6.86 -40.37
CA LEU A 160 31.35 6.24 -40.43
C LEU A 160 31.59 5.53 -41.76
N CYS A 161 30.58 4.82 -42.30
CA CYS A 161 30.68 4.19 -43.61
C CYS A 161 30.86 5.22 -44.74
N ILE A 162 30.11 6.33 -44.70
CA ILE A 162 30.24 7.41 -45.69
C ILE A 162 31.62 8.07 -45.60
N ALA A 163 32.08 8.40 -44.39
CA ALA A 163 33.40 9.01 -44.18
C ALA A 163 34.54 8.08 -44.61
N GLY A 164 34.45 6.79 -44.27
CA GLY A 164 35.41 5.77 -44.69
C GLY A 164 35.43 5.60 -46.21
N TRP A 165 34.26 5.56 -46.86
CA TRP A 165 34.17 5.49 -48.32
C TRP A 165 34.76 6.73 -49.00
N TYR A 166 34.45 7.92 -48.47
CA TYR A 166 35.00 9.18 -48.99
C TYR A 166 36.52 9.22 -48.87
N PHE A 167 37.06 8.80 -47.72
CA PHE A 167 38.52 8.76 -47.47
C PHE A 167 39.23 7.73 -48.35
N TYR A 168 38.64 6.55 -48.52
CA TYR A 168 39.15 5.50 -49.41
C TYR A 168 39.17 5.97 -50.86
N ARG A 169 38.08 6.58 -51.33
CA ARG A 169 38.01 7.15 -52.68
C ARG A 169 39.05 8.26 -52.87
N HIS A 170 39.16 9.18 -51.91
CA HIS A 170 40.13 10.28 -52.00
C HIS A 170 41.58 9.77 -51.99
N SER A 171 41.86 8.71 -51.24
CA SER A 171 43.19 8.08 -51.21
C SER A 171 43.50 7.36 -52.53
N ASN A 172 42.51 6.79 -53.21
CA ASN A 172 42.68 6.13 -54.51
C ASN A 172 42.84 7.14 -55.66
N ASP A 173 42.16 8.29 -55.61
CA ASP A 173 42.24 9.32 -56.66
C ASP A 173 43.66 9.95 -56.74
N ILE A 174 44.41 10.01 -55.63
CA ILE A 174 45.80 10.52 -55.61
C ILE A 174 46.80 9.55 -56.27
N ILE A 175 46.52 8.23 -56.25
CA ILE A 175 47.41 7.23 -56.87
C ILE A 175 47.21 7.18 -58.39
N VAL A 176 45.98 7.34 -58.88
CA VAL A 176 45.67 7.29 -60.32
C VAL A 176 46.22 8.51 -61.08
N ALA A 177 46.28 9.69 -60.47
CA ALA A 177 46.85 10.88 -61.11
C ALA A 177 48.38 10.83 -61.30
N LYS A 178 49.07 9.81 -60.76
CA LYS A 178 50.52 9.67 -60.82
C LYS A 178 51.02 8.77 -61.96
N GLU A 179 50.13 8.06 -62.66
CA GLU A 179 50.50 7.15 -63.76
C GLU A 179 49.92 7.58 -65.12
N ILE A 180 50.14 8.84 -65.51
CA ILE A 180 50.05 9.22 -66.93
C ILE A 180 51.48 9.10 -67.49
N PRO A 181 51.83 8.02 -68.20
CA PRO A 181 53.11 7.94 -68.89
C PRO A 181 53.17 9.03 -69.96
N ALA A 182 54.22 9.84 -69.92
CA ALA A 182 54.55 10.84 -70.92
C ALA A 182 55.06 10.18 -72.21
N GLU A 183 54.25 9.35 -72.86
CA GLU A 183 54.48 8.90 -74.23
C GLU A 183 53.37 9.41 -75.15
N LEU A 184 53.49 10.68 -75.52
CA LEU A 184 52.96 11.18 -76.78
C LEU A 184 53.77 12.42 -77.22
N GLN A 185 55.04 12.23 -77.55
CA GLN A 185 55.81 13.09 -78.46
C GLN A 185 56.74 12.24 -79.30
#